data_AF-A0A3E0WQI2-F1
#
_entry.id   AF-A0A3E0WQI2-F1
#
_cell.length_a   1.000
_cell.length_b   1.000
_cell.length_c   1.000
_cell.angle_alpha   90.00
_cell.angle_beta   90.00
_cell.angle_gamma   90.00
#
_symmetry.space_group_name_H-M   'P 1'
#
loop_
_entity.id
_entity.type
_entity.pdbx_description
1 polymer ?
#
loop_
_entity_poly.entity_id
_entity_poly.type
_entity_poly.pdbx_seq_one_letter_code
_entity_poly.pdbx_strand_id
1 'polypeptide(L)'
;MAVKFDQEKFDQWQELRKNLKEAKRSKAYEQVIGLCKEIIGLDRSAKFIQIMTPLFFKEMGAAYEKVGEEDSALEAYKAARDGFLKYREHNNLHSPDDWLKDIQALEKKIGKLEL
;
A
#
# COMPACT_ATOMS: atom_id res chain seq x y z
N MET A 1 -3.39 26.05 -3.52
CA MET A 1 -4.75 25.58 -3.89
C MET A 1 -5.33 24.85 -2.69
N ALA A 2 -6.54 25.21 -2.25
CA ALA A 2 -7.20 24.47 -1.17
C ALA A 2 -7.59 23.07 -1.68
N VAL A 3 -7.22 22.03 -0.93
CA VAL A 3 -7.72 20.68 -1.21
C VAL A 3 -9.21 20.69 -0.88
N LYS A 4 -10.06 20.53 -1.89
CA LYS A 4 -11.51 20.50 -1.73
C LYS A 4 -11.97 19.07 -1.45
N PHE A 5 -12.79 18.90 -0.40
CA PHE A 5 -13.48 17.65 -0.13
C PHE A 5 -14.49 17.35 -1.24
N ASP A 6 -14.59 16.08 -1.60
CA ASP A 6 -15.46 15.55 -2.65
C ASP A 6 -16.15 14.30 -2.10
N GLN A 7 -17.48 14.38 -1.90
CA GLN A 7 -18.26 13.32 -1.28
C GLN A 7 -18.26 12.04 -2.12
N GLU A 8 -18.38 12.16 -3.45
CA GLU A 8 -18.42 10.99 -4.34
C GLU A 8 -17.11 10.21 -4.28
N LYS A 9 -15.97 10.91 -4.26
CA LYS A 9 -14.65 10.28 -4.11
C LYS A 9 -14.45 9.69 -2.71
N PHE A 10 -15.03 10.29 -1.69
CA PHE A 10 -14.99 9.73 -0.34
C PHE A 10 -15.80 8.43 -0.24
N ASP A 11 -17.01 8.41 -0.81
CA ASP A 11 -17.86 7.23 -0.86
C ASP A 11 -17.18 6.10 -1.65
N GLN A 12 -16.57 6.43 -2.80
CA GLN A 12 -15.76 5.49 -3.58
C GLN A 12 -14.60 4.92 -2.75
N TRP A 13 -13.88 5.76 -2.00
CA TRP A 13 -12.80 5.29 -1.12
C TRP A 13 -13.31 4.33 -0.05
N GLN A 14 -14.47 4.60 0.56
CA GLN A 14 -15.07 3.72 1.55
C GLN A 14 -15.44 2.35 0.95
N GLU A 15 -16.04 2.35 -0.24
CA GLU A 15 -16.40 1.12 -0.95
C GLU A 15 -15.17 0.29 -1.32
N LEU A 16 -14.14 0.92 -1.89
CA LEU A 16 -12.88 0.24 -2.21
C LEU A 16 -12.24 -0.39 -0.97
N ARG A 17 -12.25 0.30 0.18
CA ARG A 17 -11.72 -0.21 1.44
C ARG A 17 -12.52 -1.40 1.97
N LYS A 18 -13.85 -1.36 1.85
CA LYS A 18 -14.73 -2.49 2.20
C LYS A 18 -14.42 -3.70 1.32
N ASN A 19 -14.40 -3.50 0.00
CA ASN A 19 -14.13 -4.56 -0.96
C ASN A 19 -12.72 -5.15 -0.78
N LEU A 20 -11.72 -4.33 -0.45
CA LEU A 20 -10.36 -4.80 -0.18
C LEU A 20 -10.33 -5.72 1.04
N LYS A 21 -11.06 -5.38 2.10
CA LYS A 21 -11.17 -6.22 3.29
C LYS A 21 -11.82 -7.58 2.97
N GLU A 22 -12.86 -7.57 2.14
CA GLU A 22 -13.54 -8.79 1.70
C GLU A 22 -12.64 -9.66 0.81
N ALA A 23 -11.99 -9.07 -0.19
CA ALA A 23 -11.04 -9.75 -1.07
C ALA A 23 -9.89 -10.40 -0.28
N LYS A 24 -9.33 -9.68 0.71
CA LYS A 24 -8.31 -10.23 1.61
C LYS A 24 -8.81 -11.42 2.43
N ARG A 25 -10.03 -11.33 2.97
CA ARG A 25 -10.65 -12.43 3.74
C ARG A 25 -10.87 -13.67 2.88
N SER A 26 -11.30 -13.47 1.64
CA SER A 26 -11.57 -14.53 0.66
C SER A 26 -10.32 -15.01 -0.08
N LYS A 27 -9.14 -14.44 0.20
CA LYS A 27 -7.87 -14.73 -0.48
C LYS A 27 -7.95 -14.53 -2.01
N ALA A 28 -8.77 -13.60 -2.47
CA ALA A 28 -8.87 -13.22 -3.87
C ALA A 28 -7.69 -12.30 -4.27
N TYR A 29 -6.50 -12.88 -4.41
CA TYR A 29 -5.24 -12.12 -4.52
C TYR A 29 -5.19 -11.17 -5.72
N GLU A 30 -5.68 -11.58 -6.88
CA GLU A 30 -5.79 -10.70 -8.06
C GLU A 30 -6.68 -9.48 -7.79
N GLN A 31 -7.80 -9.70 -7.09
CA GLN A 31 -8.70 -8.62 -6.70
C GLN A 31 -8.05 -7.69 -5.66
N VAL A 32 -7.27 -8.24 -4.71
CA VAL A 32 -6.48 -7.44 -3.77
C VAL A 32 -5.52 -6.51 -4.52
N ILE A 33 -4.83 -7.01 -5.55
CA ILE A 33 -3.92 -6.21 -6.37
C ILE A 33 -4.67 -5.08 -7.07
N GLY A 34 -5.78 -5.38 -7.75
CA GLY A 34 -6.61 -4.40 -8.45
C GLY A 34 -7.11 -3.28 -7.53
N LEU A 35 -7.72 -3.68 -6.40
CA LEU A 35 -8.25 -2.74 -5.41
C LEU A 35 -7.17 -1.85 -4.79
N CYS A 36 -5.98 -2.39 -4.52
CA CYS A 36 -4.87 -1.57 -4.02
C CYS A 36 -4.43 -0.52 -5.05
N LYS A 37 -4.33 -0.89 -6.34
CA LYS A 37 -4.01 0.06 -7.43
C LYS A 37 -5.07 1.16 -7.53
N GLU A 38 -6.35 0.81 -7.46
CA GLU A 38 -7.47 1.76 -7.49
C GLU A 38 -7.44 2.73 -6.32
N ILE A 39 -7.19 2.24 -5.09
CA ILE A 39 -7.09 3.09 -3.90
C ILE A 39 -5.93 4.07 -4.01
N ILE A 40 -4.76 3.62 -4.46
CA ILE A 40 -3.59 4.48 -4.68
C ILE A 40 -3.88 5.51 -5.77
N GLY A 41 -4.55 5.12 -6.86
CA GLY A 41 -4.96 6.02 -7.93
C GLY A 41 -5.95 7.08 -7.44
N LEU A 42 -6.93 6.66 -6.63
CA LEU A 42 -7.92 7.56 -6.05
C LEU A 42 -7.26 8.60 -5.14
N ASP A 43 -6.38 8.18 -4.22
CA ASP A 43 -5.63 9.09 -3.33
C ASP A 43 -4.77 10.11 -4.12
N ARG A 44 -4.17 9.68 -5.24
CA ARG A 44 -3.43 10.60 -6.13
C ARG A 44 -4.35 11.69 -6.71
N SER A 45 -5.59 11.35 -7.05
CA SER A 45 -6.58 12.26 -7.63
C SER A 45 -7.41 13.04 -6.58
N ALA A 46 -7.48 12.53 -5.35
CA ALA A 46 -8.22 13.08 -4.22
C ALA A 46 -7.29 13.27 -3.02
N LYS A 47 -6.51 14.36 -3.05
CA LYS A 47 -5.49 14.69 -2.05
C LYS A 47 -6.02 14.88 -0.62
N PHE A 48 -7.34 14.89 -0.40
CA PHE A 48 -7.94 14.95 0.93
C PHE A 48 -7.96 13.60 1.64
N ILE A 49 -7.81 12.48 0.92
CA ILE A 49 -7.87 11.13 1.49
C ILE A 49 -6.61 10.83 2.31
N GLN A 50 -5.44 11.16 1.78
CA GLN A 50 -4.13 11.09 2.46
C GLN A 50 -3.83 9.71 3.05
N ILE A 51 -3.95 8.66 2.25
CA ILE A 51 -3.65 7.30 2.71
C ILE A 51 -2.14 7.13 2.99
N MET A 52 -1.81 6.22 3.91
CA MET A 52 -0.46 5.68 4.04
C MET A 52 -0.19 4.68 2.90
N THR A 53 0.11 5.21 1.71
CA THR A 53 0.35 4.47 0.46
C THR A 53 1.28 3.24 0.62
N PRO A 54 2.38 3.29 1.40
CA PRO A 54 3.27 2.14 1.58
C PRO A 54 2.59 0.88 2.13
N LEU A 55 1.51 1.03 2.92
CA LEU A 55 0.72 -0.11 3.39
C LEU A 55 0.08 -0.87 2.22
N PHE A 56 -0.43 -0.17 1.22
CA PHE A 56 -1.09 -0.79 0.07
C PHE A 56 -0.09 -1.46 -0.87
N PHE A 57 1.11 -0.89 -1.03
CA PHE A 57 2.19 -1.57 -1.76
C PHE A 57 2.65 -2.86 -1.05
N LYS A 58 2.72 -2.86 0.28
CA LYS A 58 3.02 -4.08 1.06
C LYS A 58 1.96 -5.17 0.84
N GLU A 59 0.68 -4.81 0.83
CA GLU A 59 -0.42 -5.74 0.52
C GLU A 59 -0.35 -6.26 -0.91
N MET A 60 -0.04 -5.39 -1.88
CA MET A 60 0.18 -5.79 -3.28
C MET A 60 1.33 -6.78 -3.41
N GLY A 61 2.48 -6.52 -2.80
CA GLY A 61 3.62 -7.44 -2.88
C GLY A 61 3.28 -8.83 -2.33
N ALA A 62 2.55 -8.89 -1.20
CA ALA A 62 2.09 -10.17 -0.64
C ALA A 62 1.08 -10.88 -1.54
N ALA A 63 0.21 -10.15 -2.24
CA ALA A 63 -0.72 -10.73 -3.19
C ALA A 63 -0.02 -11.21 -4.46
N TYR A 64 0.95 -10.45 -5.00
CA TYR A 64 1.77 -10.84 -6.16
C TYR A 64 2.57 -12.13 -5.91
N GLU A 65 3.21 -12.26 -4.74
CA GLU A 65 3.87 -13.54 -4.36
C GLU A 65 2.89 -14.72 -4.39
N LYS A 66 1.62 -14.49 -4.00
CA LYS A 66 0.62 -15.56 -3.95
C LYS A 66 0.07 -15.98 -5.31
N VAL A 67 0.17 -15.10 -6.31
CA VAL A 67 -0.21 -15.40 -7.70
C VAL A 67 1.01 -15.80 -8.56
N GLY A 68 2.21 -15.84 -7.98
CA GLY A 68 3.44 -16.25 -8.67
C GLY A 68 4.13 -15.15 -9.49
N GLU A 69 3.73 -13.89 -9.30
CA GLU A 69 4.27 -12.73 -10.02
C GLU A 69 5.45 -12.13 -9.24
N GLU A 70 6.59 -12.82 -9.22
CA GLU A 70 7.74 -12.51 -8.35
C GLU A 70 8.36 -11.13 -8.63
N ASP A 71 8.54 -10.74 -9.90
CA ASP A 71 9.05 -9.42 -10.27
C ASP A 71 8.12 -8.30 -9.78
N SER A 72 6.81 -8.48 -9.98
CA SER A 72 5.81 -7.52 -9.51
C SER A 72 5.77 -7.45 -7.97
N ALA A 73 5.99 -8.57 -7.30
CA ALA A 73 6.09 -8.62 -5.84
C ALA A 73 7.32 -7.84 -5.34
N LEU A 74 8.47 -8.05 -5.97
CA LEU A 74 9.72 -7.37 -5.66
C LEU A 74 9.55 -5.85 -5.79
N GLU A 75 9.03 -5.37 -6.92
CA GLU A 75 8.82 -3.94 -7.17
C GLU A 75 7.82 -3.34 -6.16
N ALA A 76 6.74 -4.05 -5.84
CA ALA A 76 5.79 -3.61 -4.82
C ALA A 76 6.42 -3.52 -3.43
N TYR A 77 7.29 -4.47 -3.05
CA TYR A 77 7.99 -4.42 -1.77
C TYR A 77 9.03 -3.30 -1.70
N LYS A 78 9.77 -3.05 -2.78
CA LYS A 78 10.68 -1.89 -2.88
C LYS A 78 9.91 -0.59 -2.71
N ALA A 79 8.80 -0.41 -3.43
CA ALA A 79 7.95 0.76 -3.32
C ALA A 79 7.40 0.97 -1.89
N ALA A 80 7.01 -0.11 -1.20
CA ALA A 80 6.59 -0.05 0.19
C ALA A 80 7.74 0.37 1.12
N ARG A 81 8.92 -0.25 1.00
CA ARG A 81 10.10 0.04 1.83
C ARG A 81 10.50 1.50 1.69
N ASP A 82 10.66 1.97 0.45
CA ASP A 82 11.11 3.32 0.16
C ASP A 82 10.10 4.36 0.64
N GLY A 83 8.80 4.05 0.53
CA GLY A 83 7.74 4.88 1.05
C GLY A 83 7.73 4.98 2.57
N PHE A 84 8.00 3.90 3.31
CA PHE A 84 8.15 3.95 4.78
C PHE A 84 9.40 4.72 5.20
N LEU A 85 10.54 4.52 4.51
CA LEU A 85 11.76 5.29 4.75
C LEU A 85 11.52 6.78 4.56
N LYS A 86 10.89 7.16 3.44
CA LYS A 86 10.54 8.54 3.14
C LYS A 86 9.58 9.14 4.18
N TYR A 87 8.58 8.37 4.62
CA TYR A 87 7.65 8.82 5.67
C TYR A 87 8.41 9.15 6.95
N ARG A 88 9.31 8.26 7.39
CA ARG A 88 10.15 8.47 8.58
C ARG A 88 11.06 9.69 8.49
N GLU A 89 11.61 9.96 7.31
CA GLU A 89 12.50 11.11 7.08
C GLU A 89 11.75 12.46 7.14
N HIS A 90 10.50 12.50 6.67
CA HIS A 90 9.80 13.76 6.42
C HIS A 90 8.65 14.07 7.39
N ASN A 91 8.28 13.15 8.29
CA ASN A 91 7.13 13.30 9.18
C ASN A 91 7.53 13.12 10.64
N ASN A 92 6.79 13.79 11.52
CA ASN A 92 6.90 13.56 12.95
C ASN A 92 6.42 12.14 13.28
N LEU A 93 7.33 11.34 13.81
CA LEU A 93 7.00 10.01 14.30
C LEU A 93 6.36 10.09 15.68
N HIS A 94 5.42 9.20 15.95
CA HIS A 94 4.93 9.02 17.32
C HIS A 94 6.01 8.34 18.17
N SER A 95 6.74 7.39 17.59
CA SER A 95 7.85 6.69 18.24
C SER A 95 9.05 6.60 17.29
N PRO A 96 10.30 6.64 17.80
CA PRO A 96 11.49 6.42 16.98
C PRO A 96 11.47 5.12 16.15
N ASP A 97 10.70 4.12 16.60
CA ASP A 97 10.61 2.80 15.98
C ASP A 97 9.47 2.65 14.96
N ASP A 98 8.64 3.69 14.75
CA ASP A 98 7.49 3.62 13.85
C ASP A 98 7.89 3.16 12.44
N TRP A 99 7.27 2.11 11.93
CA TRP A 99 7.58 1.51 10.60
C TRP A 99 8.94 0.80 10.48
N LEU A 100 9.81 0.82 11.50
CA LEU A 100 11.12 0.16 11.43
C LEU A 100 10.98 -1.35 11.23
N LYS A 101 10.03 -1.99 11.94
CA LYS A 101 9.73 -3.42 11.79
C LYS A 101 9.17 -3.76 10.41
N ASP A 102 8.36 -2.88 9.83
CA ASP A 102 7.83 -3.06 8.48
C ASP A 102 8.96 -3.00 7.44
N ILE A 103 9.87 -2.02 7.56
CA ILE A 103 11.06 -1.89 6.70
C ILE A 103 11.91 -3.15 6.77
N GLN A 104 12.27 -3.62 7.98
CA GLN A 104 13.07 -4.83 8.16
C GLN A 104 12.39 -6.09 7.59
N ALA A 105 11.07 -6.19 7.73
CA ALA A 105 10.31 -7.30 7.14
C ALA A 105 10.30 -7.26 5.61
N LEU A 106 10.22 -6.06 5.02
CA LEU A 106 10.28 -5.85 3.58
C LEU A 106 11.67 -6.14 3.03
N GLU A 107 12.74 -5.69 3.68
CA GLU A 107 14.13 -5.98 3.29
C GLU A 107 14.40 -7.49 3.23
N LYS A 108 13.89 -8.26 4.22
CA LYS A 108 13.99 -9.73 4.21
C LYS A 108 13.23 -10.38 3.05
N LYS A 109 12.15 -9.76 2.57
CA LYS A 109 11.37 -10.27 1.42
C LYS A 109 12.05 -9.92 0.11
N ILE A 110 12.48 -8.68 -0.04
CA ILE A 110 13.26 -8.19 -1.18
C ILE A 110 14.50 -9.05 -1.38
N GLY A 111 15.30 -9.25 -0.34
CA GLY A 111 16.52 -10.05 -0.42
C GLY A 111 16.28 -11.54 -0.71
N LYS A 112 15.06 -12.07 -0.56
CA LYS A 112 14.72 -13.43 -1.00
C LYS A 112 14.34 -13.51 -2.47
N LEU A 113 13.76 -12.45 -3.01
CA LEU A 113 13.31 -12.36 -4.40
C LEU A 113 14.42 -11.89 -5.35
N GLU A 114 15.49 -11.30 -4.82
CA GLU A 114 16.67 -10.87 -5.60
C GLU A 114 17.75 -11.97 -5.74
N LEU A 115 17.57 -13.14 -5.10
CA LEU A 115 18.50 -14.28 -5.11
C LEU A 115 18.10 -15.31 -6.17
#